data_AF-A0A7I2YQ85-F1
#
_entry.id   AF-A0A7I2YQ85-F1
#
_cell.length_a   1.000
_cell.length_b   1.000
_cell.length_c   1.000
_cell.angle_alpha   90.00
_cell.angle_beta   90.00
_cell.angle_gamma   90.00
#
_symmetry.space_group_name_H-M   'P 1'
#
loop_
_entity.id
_entity.type
_entity.pdbx_description
1 polymer ?
#
loop_
_entity_poly.entity_id
_entity_poly.type
_entity_poly.pdbx_seq_one_letter_code
_entity_poly.pdbx_strand_id
1 'polypeptide(L)' 'MSKSESPKEPEQLRKLFIGGLSFETTDESLRSHFEQWGTLTDCVGGVCY' A
#
# COMPACT_ATOMS: atom_id res chain seq x y z
N MET A 1 26.29 -10.68 2.30
CA MET A 1 25.30 -10.32 3.35
C MET A 1 24.06 -11.16 3.08
N SER A 2 23.86 -12.21 3.88
CA SER A 2 22.68 -13.08 3.75
C SER A 2 21.48 -12.32 4.29
N LYS A 3 20.58 -11.87 3.42
CA LYS A 3 19.30 -11.32 3.85
C LYS A 3 18.51 -12.50 4.41
N SER A 4 18.41 -12.58 5.73
CA SER A 4 17.54 -13.52 6.43
C SER A 4 16.10 -13.21 6.02
N GLU A 5 15.58 -13.95 5.06
CA GLU A 5 14.18 -13.90 4.68
C GLU A 5 13.38 -14.62 5.77
N SER A 6 12.88 -13.84 6.74
CA SER A 6 11.70 -14.22 7.51
C SER A 6 10.60 -14.62 6.52
N PRO A 7 9.73 -15.60 6.85
CA PRO A 7 8.61 -15.95 5.98
C PRO A 7 7.84 -14.67 5.67
N LYS A 8 7.93 -14.21 4.42
CA LYS A 8 7.24 -13.01 3.98
C LYS A 8 5.77 -13.34 3.97
N GLU A 9 5.00 -12.68 4.84
CA GLU A 9 3.54 -12.76 4.81
C GLU A 9 3.06 -12.61 3.35
N PRO A 10 2.10 -13.44 2.92
CA PRO A 10 1.57 -13.40 1.56
C PRO A 10 1.24 -11.95 1.17
N GLU A 11 1.68 -11.51 -0.01
CA GLU A 11 1.46 -10.14 -0.49
C GLU A 11 -0.02 -9.75 -0.50
N GLN A 12 -0.89 -10.75 -0.67
CA GLN A 12 -2.34 -10.66 -0.57
C GLN A 12 -2.82 -10.08 0.76
N LEU A 13 -2.12 -10.36 1.87
CA LEU A 13 -2.46 -9.89 3.21
C LEU A 13 -2.02 -8.44 3.46
N ARG A 14 -1.09 -7.93 2.63
CA ARG A 14 -0.62 -6.54 2.69
C ARG A 14 -1.43 -5.61 1.78
N LYS A 15 -2.36 -6.16 0.99
CA LYS A 15 -3.20 -5.42 0.06
C LYS A 15 -4.39 -4.76 0.75
N LEU A 16 -4.50 -3.45 0.60
CA LEU A 16 -5.60 -2.61 1.07
C LEU A 16 -6.47 -2.19 -0.11
N PHE A 17 -7.79 -2.38 0.02
CA PHE A 17 -8.78 -1.89 -0.93
C PHE A 17 -9.47 -0.66 -0.33
N ILE A 18 -9.38 0.46 -1.04
CA ILE A 18 -9.88 1.75 -0.58
C ILE A 18 -11.01 2.17 -1.51
N GLY A 19 -12.25 1.97 -1.06
CA GLY A 19 -13.46 2.35 -1.78
C GLY A 19 -13.96 3.76 -1.39
N GLY A 20 -14.89 4.29 -2.17
CA GLY A 20 -15.56 5.56 -1.84
C GLY A 20 -14.68 6.80 -1.98
N LEU A 21 -13.60 6.70 -2.74
CA LEU A 21 -12.73 7.83 -3.04
C LEU A 21 -13.41 8.81 -4.00
N SER A 22 -13.10 10.09 -3.85
CA SER A 22 -13.50 11.11 -4.82
C SER A 22 -12.79 10.85 -6.16
N PHE A 23 -13.40 11.29 -7.27
CA PHE A 23 -12.74 11.28 -8.58
C PHE A 23 -11.49 12.17 -8.63
N GLU A 24 -11.36 13.12 -7.70
CA GLU A 24 -10.21 14.00 -7.56
C GLU A 24 -9.07 13.37 -6.76
N THR A 25 -9.32 12.25 -6.07
CA THR A 25 -8.30 11.57 -5.28
C THR A 25 -7.26 10.93 -6.20
N THR A 26 -6.00 11.34 -6.04
CA THR A 26 -4.87 10.79 -6.81
C THR A 26 -4.09 9.76 -6.00
N ASP A 27 -3.33 8.91 -6.70
CA ASP A 27 -2.51 7.86 -6.07
C ASP A 27 -1.45 8.44 -5.12
N GLU A 28 -0.92 9.63 -5.43
CA GLU A 28 0.04 10.34 -4.59
C GLU A 28 -0.59 10.82 -3.29
N SER A 29 -1.83 11.32 -3.36
CA SER A 29 -2.57 11.75 -2.16
C SER A 29 -2.89 10.55 -1.25
N LEU A 30 -3.25 9.40 -1.84
CA LEU A 30 -3.45 8.16 -1.10
C LEU A 30 -2.15 7.68 -0.47
N ARG A 31 -1.07 7.61 -1.25
CA ARG A 31 0.24 7.18 -0.75
C ARG A 31 0.67 8.05 0.41
N SER A 32 0.69 9.38 0.24
CA SER A 32 1.08 10.30 1.31
C SER A 32 0.20 10.16 2.56
N HIS A 33 -1.10 9.90 2.39
CA HIS A 33 -2.00 9.67 3.51
C HIS A 33 -1.68 8.36 4.23
N PHE A 34 -1.45 7.27 3.49
CA PHE A 34 -1.27 5.93 4.06
C PHE A 34 0.14 5.63 4.55
N GLU A 35 1.16 6.33 4.03
CA GLU A 35 2.56 6.16 4.43
C GLU A 35 2.81 6.44 5.92
N GLN A 36 1.95 7.23 6.57
CA GLN A 36 2.06 7.51 7.99
C GLN A 36 1.79 6.28 8.89
N TRP A 37 1.12 5.24 8.37
CA TRP A 37 0.88 3.98 9.09
C TRP A 37 1.88 2.87 8.74
N GLY A 38 2.70 3.06 7.71
CA GLY A 38 3.70 2.09 7.30
C GLY A 38 4.21 2.36 5.90
N THR A 39 5.31 1.68 5.53
CA THR A 39 5.87 1.80 4.18
C THR A 39 4.94 1.14 3.18
N LEU A 40 4.44 1.93 2.23
CA LEU A 40 3.72 1.43 1.08
C LEU A 40 4.71 1.05 -0.02
N THR A 41 4.53 -0.14 -0.57
CA THR A 41 5.22 -0.64 -1.75
C THR A 41 4.67 0.05 -3.01
N ASP A 42 3.35 0.17 -3.12
CA ASP A 42 2.69 0.75 -4.29
C ASP A 42 1.24 1.18 -3.99
N CYS A 43 0.72 2.10 -4.80
CA CYS A 43 -0.68 2.54 -4.75
C CYS A 43 -1.15 2.87 -6.17
N VAL A 44 -2.20 2.18 -6.64
CA VAL A 44 -2.80 2.42 -7.97
C VAL A 44 -4.31 2.24 -7.89
N GLY A 45 -5.07 3.26 -8.30
CA GLY A 45 -6.51 3.16 -8.53
C GLY A 45 -7.31 2.75 -7.28
N GLY A 46 -6.92 3.24 -6.11
CA GLY A 46 -7.57 2.92 -4.83
C GLY A 46 -7.13 1.60 -4.20
N VAL A 47 -6.06 0.98 -4.70
CA VAL A 47 -5.47 -0.23 -4.14
C VAL A 47 -4.03 0.05 -3.74
N CYS A 48 -3.68 -0.22 -2.48
CA CYS A 48 -2.33 -0.03 -1.95
C CYS A 48 -1.78 -1.31 -1.32
N TYR A 49 -0.46 -1.52 -1.31
CA TYR A 49 0.24 -2.66 -0.71
C TYR A 49 1.68 -2.32 -0.33
#